data_AF-A0A834SLY4-F1
#
_entry.id   AF-A0A834SLY4-F1
#
_cell.length_a   1.000
_cell.length_b   1.000
_cell.length_c   1.000
_cell.angle_alpha   90.00
_cell.angle_beta   90.00
_cell.angle_gamma   90.00
#
_symmetry.space_group_name_H-M   'P 1'
#
loop_
_entity.id
_entity.type
_entity.pdbx_description
1 polymer ?
#
loop_
_entity_poly.entity_id
_entity_poly.type
_entity_poly.pdbx_seq_one_letter_code
_entity_poly.pdbx_strand_id
1 'polypeptide(L)'
;MEITEEQRKRAEANRLAAIARRQALLESQPHKDPWHLFKCRKISPEHNPKPTPIHLSDQPQSVSLEPLPPKPLPLKFQVSLEICSPDSFSATPRPLQGKPYPGEDRCLQRLNDSLSNVMPSHYTQNHGGGKACVYKLRDYNAVLKCLKIAADIEVAEIPWGTFNVIERLSHSFAAERWVPCRPEHLPDEKVDELIGKLPRTLLDALLPFQMDGLRFGLRRGGRCLIADEMGLGKTLQAIAIAGCFLDEGPALVVCPAVLRFTWAEELERWLPCCLPADIHLGNSYC
;
A
#
# COMPACT_ATOMS: atom_id res chain seq x y z
N MET A 1 27.48 16.82 -18.30
CA MET A 1 28.07 16.20 -19.50
C MET A 1 27.00 16.16 -20.56
N GLU A 2 27.21 16.84 -21.68
CA GLU A 2 26.27 16.86 -22.80
C GLU A 2 26.34 15.51 -23.54
N ILE A 3 25.18 14.91 -23.78
CA ILE A 3 25.06 13.62 -24.47
C ILE A 3 25.44 13.85 -25.93
N THR A 4 26.43 13.11 -26.42
CA THR A 4 26.90 13.23 -27.80
C THR A 4 25.79 12.82 -28.79
N GLU A 5 25.74 13.47 -29.96
CA GLU A 5 24.70 13.24 -30.96
C GLU A 5 24.66 11.78 -31.44
N GLU A 6 25.80 11.09 -31.37
CA GLU A 6 25.93 9.68 -31.68
C GLU A 6 25.24 8.78 -30.62
N GLN A 7 25.34 9.13 -29.34
CA GLN A 7 24.62 8.44 -28.26
C GLN A 7 23.11 8.63 -28.39
N ARG A 8 22.65 9.80 -28.84
CA ARG A 8 21.23 10.08 -29.10
C ARG A 8 20.69 9.22 -30.25
N LYS A 9 21.44 9.12 -31.36
CA LYS A 9 21.07 8.28 -32.51
C LYS A 9 21.04 6.78 -32.15
N ARG A 10 21.98 6.31 -31.33
CA ARG A 10 21.99 4.91 -30.84
C ARG A 10 20.80 4.63 -29.91
N ALA A 11 20.45 5.57 -29.02
CA ALA A 11 19.29 5.44 -28.15
C ALA A 11 17.97 5.42 -28.95
N GLU A 12 17.86 6.23 -30.00
CA GLU A 12 16.70 6.27 -30.88
C GLU A 12 16.57 5.00 -31.73
N ALA A 13 17.69 4.48 -32.26
CA ALA A 13 17.72 3.20 -32.96
C ALA A 13 17.30 2.03 -32.07
N ASN A 14 17.78 1.99 -30.83
CA ASN A 14 17.38 0.96 -29.85
C ASN A 14 15.89 1.05 -29.49
N ARG A 15 15.36 2.28 -29.35
CA ARG A 15 13.93 2.52 -29.10
C ARG A 15 13.07 2.02 -30.26
N LEU A 16 13.45 2.32 -31.50
CA LEU A 16 12.73 1.88 -32.70
C LEU A 16 12.77 0.37 -32.88
N ALA A 17 13.92 -0.27 -32.63
CA ALA A 17 14.06 -1.73 -32.69
C ALA A 17 13.20 -2.44 -31.63
N ALA A 18 13.09 -1.88 -30.42
CA ALA A 18 12.22 -2.41 -29.36
C ALA A 18 10.73 -2.29 -29.73
N ILE A 19 10.32 -1.17 -30.34
CA ILE A 19 8.94 -0.97 -30.81
C ILE A 19 8.60 -1.96 -31.92
N ALA A 20 9.49 -2.16 -32.89
CA ALA A 20 9.29 -3.10 -34.00
C ALA A 20 9.14 -4.55 -33.50
N ARG A 21 9.97 -4.99 -32.54
CA ARG A 21 9.83 -6.32 -31.91
C ARG A 21 8.49 -6.48 -31.19
N ARG A 22 8.01 -5.42 -30.54
CA ARG A 22 6.72 -5.42 -29.85
C ARG A 22 5.54 -5.48 -30.81
N GLN A 23 5.60 -4.77 -31.94
CA GLN A 23 4.58 -4.85 -32.99
C GLN A 23 4.50 -6.25 -33.61
N ALA A 24 5.64 -6.86 -33.92
CA ALA A 24 5.69 -8.24 -34.44
C ALA A 24 5.15 -9.28 -33.43
N LEU A 25 5.34 -9.04 -32.12
CA LEU A 25 4.82 -9.92 -31.06
C LEU A 25 3.29 -9.74 -30.88
N LEU A 26 2.79 -8.51 -31.01
CA LEU A 26 1.35 -8.21 -30.95
C LEU A 26 0.60 -8.74 -32.17
N GLU A 27 1.23 -8.76 -33.35
CA GLU A 27 0.65 -9.32 -34.58
C GLU A 27 0.59 -10.86 -34.57
N SER A 28 1.36 -11.53 -33.70
CA SER A 28 1.46 -13.00 -33.66
C SER A 28 0.61 -13.68 -32.57
N GLN A 29 -0.13 -12.95 -31.73
CA GLN A 29 -0.98 -13.56 -30.68
C GLN A 29 -2.42 -13.01 -30.67
N PRO A 30 -3.45 -13.84 -30.93
CA PRO A 30 -4.83 -13.45 -30.67
C PRO A 30 -5.12 -13.41 -29.16
N HIS A 31 -5.56 -12.24 -28.70
CA HIS A 31 -6.02 -11.87 -27.35
C HIS A 31 -6.37 -13.03 -26.38
N LYS A 32 -5.50 -13.26 -25.39
CA LYS A 32 -5.87 -13.70 -24.04
C LYS A 32 -4.95 -12.96 -23.08
N ASP A 33 -5.51 -12.05 -22.28
CA ASP A 33 -4.78 -11.34 -21.23
C ASP A 33 -4.71 -12.27 -20.00
N PRO A 34 -3.53 -12.83 -19.65
CA PRO A 34 -3.41 -13.80 -18.56
C PRO A 34 -3.34 -13.11 -17.18
N TRP A 35 -3.31 -11.77 -17.12
CA TRP A 35 -3.08 -11.02 -15.89
C TRP A 35 -4.40 -10.59 -15.24
N HIS A 36 -4.63 -11.00 -13.98
CA HIS A 36 -5.79 -10.53 -13.23
C HIS A 36 -5.50 -9.13 -12.67
N LEU A 37 -5.99 -8.08 -13.35
CA LEU A 37 -5.90 -6.71 -12.86
C LEU A 37 -6.65 -6.55 -11.54
N PHE A 38 -5.93 -6.32 -10.45
CA PHE A 38 -6.56 -5.89 -9.20
C PHE A 38 -6.92 -4.42 -9.30
N LYS A 39 -8.23 -4.14 -9.29
CA LYS A 39 -8.71 -2.79 -9.01
C LYS A 39 -8.41 -2.50 -7.54
N CYS A 40 -7.58 -1.49 -7.25
CA CYS A 40 -7.70 -0.79 -5.97
C CYS A 40 -9.19 -0.43 -5.82
N ARG A 41 -9.83 -0.86 -4.72
CA ARG A 41 -11.21 -0.48 -4.44
C ARG A 41 -11.28 1.04 -4.41
N LYS A 42 -11.91 1.65 -5.42
CA LYS A 42 -12.50 2.98 -5.25
C LYS A 42 -13.52 2.83 -4.12
N ILE A 43 -13.34 3.55 -3.02
CA ILE A 43 -14.43 3.80 -2.09
C ILE A 43 -15.43 4.64 -2.90
N SER A 44 -16.61 4.07 -3.16
CA SER A 44 -17.63 4.68 -4.00
C SER A 44 -17.94 6.11 -3.53
N PRO A 45 -18.10 7.08 -4.43
CA PRO A 45 -18.73 8.34 -4.06
C PRO A 45 -20.20 8.06 -3.77
N GLU A 46 -20.64 8.42 -2.56
CA GLU A 46 -22.01 8.24 -2.12
C GLU A 46 -23.02 8.97 -3.03
N HIS A 47 -24.19 8.34 -3.13
CA HIS A 47 -25.37 8.81 -3.83
C HIS A 47 -25.73 10.24 -3.42
N ASN A 48 -25.85 11.13 -4.40
CA ASN A 48 -26.42 12.45 -4.24
C ASN A 48 -27.93 12.38 -4.54
N PRO A 49 -28.86 12.49 -3.57
CA PRO A 49 -30.27 12.58 -3.90
C PRO A 49 -30.59 14.02 -4.36
N LYS A 50 -31.05 14.14 -5.61
CA LYS A 50 -31.64 15.38 -6.15
C LYS A 50 -32.89 15.79 -5.34
N PRO A 51 -33.16 17.09 -5.19
CA PRO A 51 -34.37 17.57 -4.53
C PRO A 51 -35.57 17.44 -5.48
N THR A 52 -36.70 16.93 -4.97
CA THR A 52 -37.99 16.96 -5.67
C THR A 52 -39.02 17.66 -4.77
N PRO A 53 -39.95 18.45 -5.33
CA PRO A 53 -40.55 19.60 -4.64
C PRO A 53 -41.73 19.24 -3.75
N ILE A 54 -41.95 20.09 -2.76
CA ILE A 54 -43.03 20.08 -1.78
C ILE A 54 -44.36 20.41 -2.48
N HIS A 55 -45.34 19.53 -2.37
CA HIS A 55 -46.75 19.84 -2.66
C HIS A 55 -47.52 19.85 -1.34
N LEU A 56 -48.12 21.00 -1.00
CA LEU A 56 -49.08 21.13 0.09
C LEU A 56 -50.43 20.55 -0.35
N SER A 57 -51.10 19.81 0.55
CA SER A 57 -52.56 19.77 0.62
C SER A 57 -53.03 19.38 2.02
N ASP A 58 -54.07 20.07 2.47
CA ASP A 58 -54.66 20.14 3.80
C ASP A 58 -55.61 18.98 4.19
N GLN A 59 -55.56 18.61 5.48
CA GLN A 59 -56.63 18.11 6.40
C GLN A 59 -57.32 16.72 6.22
N PRO A 60 -58.02 16.15 7.24
CA PRO A 60 -57.83 16.18 8.71
C PRO A 60 -57.93 14.80 9.45
N GLN A 61 -57.27 14.74 10.61
CA GLN A 61 -57.40 13.90 11.85
C GLN A 61 -58.11 12.52 11.85
N SER A 62 -57.40 11.51 12.41
CA SER A 62 -58.00 10.50 13.30
C SER A 62 -57.04 10.16 14.45
N VAL A 63 -57.57 10.08 15.66
CA VAL A 63 -56.86 9.81 16.92
C VAL A 63 -56.56 8.32 17.00
N SER A 64 -55.31 7.93 17.22
CA SER A 64 -54.92 6.55 17.52
C SER A 64 -53.82 6.55 18.59
N LEU A 65 -54.03 5.75 19.64
CA LEU A 65 -53.17 5.65 20.81
C LEU A 65 -51.72 5.30 20.42
N GLU A 66 -50.76 6.12 20.86
CA GLU A 66 -49.33 5.85 20.67
C GLU A 66 -48.88 4.62 21.50
N PRO A 67 -48.19 3.64 20.90
CA PRO A 67 -47.35 2.71 21.63
C PRO A 67 -46.09 3.43 22.11
N LEU A 68 -45.68 3.18 23.37
CA LEU A 68 -44.43 3.69 23.95
C LEU A 68 -43.25 3.57 22.96
N PRO A 69 -42.39 4.59 22.83
CA PRO A 69 -41.29 4.56 21.87
C PRO A 69 -40.35 3.40 22.20
N PRO A 70 -39.92 2.61 21.19
CA PRO A 70 -38.91 1.58 21.40
C PRO A 70 -37.65 2.23 21.97
N LYS A 71 -37.09 1.63 23.02
CA LYS A 71 -35.81 2.08 23.59
C LYS A 71 -34.82 2.29 22.43
N PRO A 72 -34.20 3.49 22.29
CA PRO A 72 -33.24 3.73 21.22
C PRO A 72 -32.16 2.66 21.30
N LEU A 73 -32.00 1.89 20.22
CA LEU A 73 -30.90 0.96 20.09
C LEU A 73 -29.59 1.75 20.32
N PRO A 74 -28.65 1.26 21.13
CA PRO A 74 -27.40 1.96 21.35
C PRO A 74 -26.71 2.13 19.99
N LEU A 75 -26.56 3.38 19.56
CA LEU A 75 -25.94 3.74 18.29
C LEU A 75 -24.45 3.40 18.39
N LYS A 76 -24.05 2.27 17.80
CA LYS A 76 -22.67 1.83 17.76
C LYS A 76 -21.98 2.31 16.50
N PHE A 77 -20.70 2.62 16.59
CA PHE A 77 -19.86 2.96 15.44
C PHE A 77 -18.49 2.30 15.56
N GLN A 78 -17.75 2.27 14.46
CA GLN A 78 -16.39 1.72 14.42
C GLN A 78 -15.38 2.86 14.49
N VAL A 79 -14.24 2.62 15.13
CA VAL A 79 -13.07 3.50 15.07
C VAL A 79 -11.95 2.73 14.38
N SER A 80 -11.53 3.22 13.22
CA SER A 80 -10.39 2.69 12.47
C SER A 80 -9.11 3.34 12.95
N LEU A 81 -8.14 2.52 13.36
CA LEU A 81 -6.78 2.95 13.69
C LEU A 81 -5.89 2.71 12.48
N GLU A 82 -5.30 3.78 11.93
CA GLU A 82 -4.52 3.73 10.69
C GLU A 82 -3.18 4.46 10.87
N ILE A 83 -2.09 3.90 10.36
CA ILE A 83 -0.78 4.57 10.36
C ILE A 83 -0.84 5.76 9.40
N CYS A 84 -0.50 6.95 9.90
CA CYS A 84 -0.53 8.18 9.11
C CYS A 84 0.84 8.88 9.01
N SER A 85 1.81 8.50 9.84
CA SER A 85 3.20 8.96 9.77
C SER A 85 4.17 7.91 10.35
N PRO A 86 5.50 8.10 10.24
CA PRO A 86 6.49 7.19 10.83
C PRO A 86 6.38 7.03 12.35
N ASP A 87 5.73 7.96 13.05
CA ASP A 87 5.66 8.02 14.51
C ASP A 87 4.24 8.26 15.06
N SER A 88 3.22 8.24 14.19
CA SER A 88 1.85 8.61 14.54
C SER A 88 0.81 7.78 13.79
N PHE A 89 -0.37 7.65 14.38
CA PHE A 89 -1.53 6.98 13.81
C PHE A 89 -2.79 7.83 14.01
N SER A 90 -3.75 7.70 13.10
CA SER A 90 -5.05 8.36 13.18
C SER A 90 -6.11 7.42 13.74
N ALA A 91 -7.02 7.97 14.55
CA ALA A 91 -8.27 7.33 14.94
C ALA A 91 -9.43 8.00 14.20
N THR A 92 -10.10 7.22 13.35
CA THR A 92 -11.15 7.71 12.45
C THR A 92 -12.48 7.01 12.73
N PRO A 93 -13.54 7.74 13.09
CA PRO A 93 -14.88 7.17 13.16
C PRO A 93 -15.38 6.70 11.80
N ARG A 94 -16.03 5.53 11.77
CA ARG A 94 -16.58 4.88 10.58
C ARG A 94 -17.97 4.29 10.88
N PRO A 95 -18.86 4.26 9.88
CA PRO A 95 -20.14 3.57 10.01
C PRO A 95 -19.95 2.06 10.11
N LEU A 96 -20.75 1.40 10.96
CA LEU A 96 -20.85 -0.05 11.00
C LEU A 96 -21.85 -0.53 9.93
N GLN A 97 -21.48 -1.56 9.17
CA GLN A 97 -22.38 -2.12 8.16
C GLN A 97 -23.71 -2.56 8.78
N GLY A 98 -24.82 -2.11 8.17
CA GLY A 98 -26.16 -2.48 8.60
C GLY A 98 -26.68 -1.82 9.88
N LYS A 99 -25.95 -0.83 10.46
CA LYS A 99 -26.40 -0.06 11.62
C LYS A 99 -26.58 1.41 11.29
N PRO A 100 -27.55 2.10 11.93
CA PRO A 100 -27.70 3.55 11.79
C PRO A 100 -26.45 4.26 12.32
N TYR A 101 -25.84 5.10 11.49
CA TYR A 101 -24.65 5.86 11.85
C TYR A 101 -25.06 7.13 12.64
N PRO A 102 -24.49 7.38 13.84
CA PRO A 102 -24.86 8.53 14.68
C PRO A 102 -24.56 9.92 14.08
N GLY A 103 -23.89 9.98 12.93
CA GLY A 103 -23.37 11.21 12.34
C GLY A 103 -21.93 11.48 12.76
N GLU A 104 -21.17 12.13 11.90
CA GLU A 104 -19.72 12.27 12.07
C GLU A 104 -19.34 13.09 13.31
N ASP A 105 -19.94 14.28 13.50
CA ASP A 105 -19.62 15.16 14.63
C ASP A 105 -19.90 14.48 15.98
N ARG A 106 -20.99 13.73 16.07
CA ARG A 106 -21.38 13.01 17.29
C ARG A 106 -20.41 11.86 17.59
N CYS A 107 -19.96 11.14 16.56
CA CYS A 107 -18.96 10.09 16.73
C CYS A 107 -17.61 10.67 17.14
N LEU A 108 -17.21 11.81 16.54
CA LEU A 108 -15.96 12.50 16.87
C LEU A 108 -15.98 13.02 18.31
N GLN A 109 -17.09 13.63 18.74
CA GLN A 109 -17.25 14.08 20.12
C GLN A 109 -17.15 12.89 21.10
N ARG A 110 -17.86 11.80 20.81
CA ARG A 110 -17.82 10.59 21.64
C ARG A 110 -16.43 9.93 21.69
N LEU A 111 -15.71 9.95 20.57
CA LEU A 111 -14.32 9.52 20.48
C LEU A 111 -13.43 10.37 21.38
N ASN A 112 -13.55 11.70 21.31
CA ASN A 112 -12.81 12.63 22.15
C ASN A 112 -13.11 12.43 23.64
N ASP A 113 -14.38 12.23 24.01
CA ASP A 113 -14.76 11.97 25.40
C ASP A 113 -14.11 10.68 25.92
N SER A 114 -14.10 9.63 25.09
CA SER A 114 -13.50 8.33 25.42
C SER A 114 -11.97 8.39 25.51
N LEU A 115 -11.35 9.33 24.78
CA LEU A 115 -9.91 9.55 24.74
C LEU A 115 -9.47 10.80 25.51
N SER A 116 -10.31 11.33 26.39
CA SER A 116 -10.06 12.56 27.16
C SER A 116 -8.75 12.54 27.96
N ASN A 117 -8.28 11.35 28.36
CA ASN A 117 -7.03 11.16 29.09
C ASN A 117 -5.78 11.01 28.19
N VAL A 118 -5.95 10.98 26.86
CA VAL A 118 -4.86 10.87 25.90
C VAL A 118 -4.89 12.09 24.99
N MET A 119 -3.85 12.93 25.08
CA MET A 119 -3.79 14.15 24.29
C MET A 119 -3.53 13.82 22.81
N PRO A 120 -4.43 14.25 21.90
CA PRO A 120 -4.15 14.15 20.46
C PRO A 120 -3.00 15.11 20.11
N SER A 121 -2.13 14.66 19.21
CA SER A 121 -1.04 15.48 18.68
C SER A 121 -1.55 16.62 17.78
N HIS A 122 -2.54 16.32 16.93
CA HIS A 122 -3.25 17.26 16.07
C HIS A 122 -4.51 16.61 15.49
N TYR A 123 -5.33 17.41 14.81
CA TYR A 123 -6.47 16.94 14.02
C TYR A 123 -6.13 16.98 12.54
N THR A 124 -6.55 15.96 11.79
CA THR A 124 -6.35 15.90 10.33
C THR A 124 -7.66 15.67 9.60
N GLN A 125 -7.64 15.90 8.29
CA GLN A 125 -8.74 15.58 7.40
C GLN A 125 -8.48 14.24 6.72
N ASN A 126 -9.46 13.35 6.81
CA ASN A 126 -9.43 12.01 6.24
C ASN A 126 -9.60 12.13 4.72
N HIS A 127 -9.23 11.09 3.97
CA HIS A 127 -9.42 11.06 2.51
C HIS A 127 -10.88 11.24 2.05
N GLY A 128 -11.86 11.04 2.95
CA GLY A 128 -13.29 11.30 2.72
C GLY A 128 -13.78 12.68 3.15
N GLY A 129 -12.89 13.62 3.50
CA GLY A 129 -13.25 14.96 3.96
C GLY A 129 -13.60 15.06 5.45
N GLY A 130 -13.71 13.93 6.14
CA GLY A 130 -14.01 13.86 7.57
C GLY A 130 -12.85 14.22 8.49
N LYS A 131 -13.09 14.42 9.79
CA LYS A 131 -12.05 14.73 10.79
C LYS A 131 -11.50 13.43 11.42
N ALA A 132 -10.20 13.40 11.71
CA ALA A 132 -9.58 12.38 12.56
C ALA A 132 -8.65 12.98 13.60
N CYS A 133 -8.54 12.26 14.71
CA CYS A 133 -7.62 12.57 15.79
C CYS A 133 -6.32 11.81 15.57
N VAL A 134 -5.17 12.49 15.61
CA VAL A 134 -3.87 11.87 15.41
C VAL A 134 -3.13 11.73 16.73
N TYR A 135 -2.64 10.54 17.04
CA TYR A 135 -1.93 10.20 18.26
C TYR A 135 -0.51 9.71 17.96
N LYS A 136 0.40 9.88 18.91
CA LYS A 136 1.75 9.32 18.79
C LYS A 136 1.71 7.81 18.95
N LEU A 137 2.55 7.10 18.23
CA LEU A 137 2.60 5.63 18.23
C LEU A 137 2.87 5.05 19.64
N ARG A 138 3.65 5.76 20.45
CA ARG A 138 3.90 5.43 21.87
C ARG A 138 2.62 5.35 22.72
N ASP A 139 1.58 6.07 22.31
CA ASP A 139 0.30 6.15 23.02
C ASP A 139 -0.72 5.11 22.51
N TYR A 140 -0.34 4.26 21.53
CA TYR A 140 -1.24 3.29 20.88
C TYR A 140 -1.95 2.39 21.88
N ASN A 141 -1.21 1.82 22.84
CA ASN A 141 -1.78 0.94 23.86
C ASN A 141 -2.74 1.67 24.80
N ALA A 142 -2.46 2.94 25.12
CA ALA A 142 -3.34 3.76 25.96
C ALA A 142 -4.65 4.08 25.22
N VAL A 143 -4.56 4.51 23.96
CA VAL A 143 -5.73 4.75 23.09
C VAL A 143 -6.56 3.49 22.94
N LEU A 144 -5.93 2.37 22.59
CA LEU A 144 -6.61 1.09 22.39
C LEU A 144 -7.36 0.63 23.65
N LYS A 145 -6.73 0.78 24.82
CA LYS A 145 -7.35 0.46 26.11
C LYS A 145 -8.58 1.33 26.37
N CYS A 146 -8.49 2.63 26.16
CA CYS A 146 -9.60 3.57 26.33
C CYS A 146 -10.77 3.23 25.39
N LEU A 147 -10.49 2.95 24.11
CA LEU A 147 -11.54 2.60 23.14
C LEU A 147 -12.22 1.27 23.45
N LYS A 148 -11.46 0.26 23.91
CA LYS A 148 -12.02 -1.06 24.27
C LYS A 148 -12.92 -1.03 25.51
N ILE A 149 -12.83 0.00 26.35
CA ILE A 149 -13.71 0.19 27.51
C ILE A 149 -15.11 0.67 27.06
N ALA A 150 -15.20 1.40 25.95
CA ALA A 150 -16.45 1.94 25.45
C ALA A 150 -17.31 0.86 24.76
N ALA A 151 -18.44 0.49 25.36
CA ALA A 151 -19.32 -0.56 24.83
C ALA A 151 -20.01 -0.22 23.49
N ASP A 152 -20.05 1.07 23.15
CA ASP A 152 -20.61 1.65 21.94
C ASP A 152 -19.59 1.77 20.79
N ILE A 153 -18.30 1.51 21.04
CA ILE A 153 -17.22 1.63 20.06
C ILE A 153 -16.70 0.24 19.69
N GLU A 154 -16.69 -0.05 18.39
CA GLU A 154 -15.95 -1.18 17.83
C GLU A 154 -14.60 -0.68 17.30
N VAL A 155 -13.49 -1.36 17.62
CA VAL A 155 -12.16 -0.90 17.21
C VAL A 155 -11.64 -1.79 16.09
N ALA A 156 -11.32 -1.17 14.95
CA ALA A 156 -10.50 -1.79 13.92
C ALA A 156 -9.04 -1.42 14.18
N GLU A 157 -8.29 -2.37 14.71
CA GLU A 157 -6.89 -2.21 15.11
C GLU A 157 -5.95 -2.15 13.90
N ILE A 158 -4.77 -1.56 14.10
CA ILE A 158 -3.68 -1.65 13.14
C ILE A 158 -3.21 -3.11 13.11
N PRO A 159 -3.12 -3.76 11.94
CA PRO A 159 -2.61 -5.12 11.85
C PRO A 159 -1.23 -5.24 12.53
N TRP A 160 -1.05 -6.28 13.36
CA TRP A 160 0.15 -6.41 14.19
C TRP A 160 1.47 -6.36 13.40
N GLY A 161 1.51 -6.99 12.22
CA GLY A 161 2.69 -6.94 11.35
C GLY A 161 3.05 -5.51 10.93
N THR A 162 2.05 -4.70 10.58
CA THR A 162 2.23 -3.28 10.28
C THR A 162 2.71 -2.51 11.51
N PHE A 163 2.03 -2.69 12.65
CA PHE A 163 2.38 -2.01 13.89
C PHE A 163 3.84 -2.27 14.31
N ASN A 164 4.25 -3.55 14.34
CA ASN A 164 5.60 -3.95 14.74
C ASN A 164 6.70 -3.38 13.81
N VAL A 165 6.43 -3.29 12.50
CA VAL A 165 7.36 -2.66 11.55
C VAL A 165 7.47 -1.16 11.81
N ILE A 166 6.34 -0.46 11.94
CA ILE A 166 6.35 0.99 12.15
C ILE A 166 6.93 1.35 13.53
N GLU A 167 6.66 0.57 14.57
CA GLU A 167 7.24 0.77 15.89
C GLU A 167 8.77 0.75 15.84
N ARG A 168 9.36 -0.27 15.19
CA ARG A 168 10.83 -0.36 15.00
C ARG A 168 11.39 0.83 14.21
N LEU A 169 10.70 1.25 13.15
CA LEU A 169 11.11 2.40 12.35
C LEU A 169 10.96 3.73 13.11
N SER A 170 9.95 3.85 13.96
CA SER A 170 9.70 5.04 14.76
C SER A 170 10.86 5.34 15.72
N HIS A 171 11.50 4.30 16.27
CA HIS A 171 12.71 4.45 17.07
C HIS A 171 13.88 5.03 16.28
N SER A 172 14.04 4.61 15.01
CA SER A 172 15.08 5.17 14.14
C SER A 172 14.84 6.64 13.85
N PHE A 173 13.58 7.02 13.65
CA PHE A 173 13.18 8.41 13.43
C PHE A 173 13.42 9.26 14.68
N ALA A 174 13.00 8.78 15.86
CA ALA A 174 13.15 9.51 17.12
C ALA A 174 14.61 9.64 17.57
N ALA A 175 15.46 8.67 17.26
CA ALA A 175 16.88 8.69 17.59
C ALA A 175 17.74 9.45 16.57
N GLU A 176 17.15 9.94 15.48
CA GLU A 176 17.85 10.50 14.29
C GLU A 176 18.96 9.58 13.75
N ARG A 177 18.88 8.29 14.08
CA ARG A 177 19.86 7.27 13.75
C ARG A 177 19.12 6.13 13.08
N TRP A 178 19.42 5.93 11.81
CA TRP A 178 18.84 4.84 11.06
C TRP A 178 19.35 3.50 11.60
N VAL A 179 18.42 2.66 12.08
CA VAL A 179 18.71 1.30 12.52
C VAL A 179 18.17 0.32 11.48
N PRO A 180 19.03 -0.56 10.92
CA PRO A 180 18.58 -1.57 10.00
C PRO A 180 17.53 -2.51 10.58
N CYS A 181 16.47 -2.77 9.81
CA CYS A 181 15.60 -3.92 10.06
C CYS A 181 16.32 -5.25 9.84
N ARG A 182 17.45 -5.24 9.11
CA ARG A 182 18.30 -6.41 8.81
C ARG A 182 19.77 -6.06 8.98
N PRO A 183 20.60 -6.99 9.52
CA PRO A 183 22.01 -6.73 9.68
C PRO A 183 22.66 -6.26 8.37
N GLU A 184 23.49 -5.23 8.48
CA GLU A 184 24.43 -4.87 7.44
C GLU A 184 25.60 -5.84 7.46
N HIS A 185 26.13 -6.14 6.27
CA HIS A 185 27.26 -7.05 6.06
C HIS A 185 26.92 -8.51 6.35
N LEU A 186 25.98 -9.08 5.58
CA LEU A 186 25.83 -10.53 5.52
C LEU A 186 27.17 -11.17 5.12
N PRO A 187 27.57 -12.27 5.77
CA PRO A 187 28.81 -12.97 5.44
C PRO A 187 28.72 -13.56 4.04
N ASP A 188 29.87 -13.68 3.37
CA ASP A 188 29.91 -14.11 1.96
C ASP A 188 29.31 -15.52 1.77
N GLU A 189 29.45 -16.42 2.75
CA GLU A 189 28.81 -17.73 2.72
C GLU A 189 27.28 -17.63 2.65
N LYS A 190 26.69 -16.68 3.38
CA LYS A 190 25.24 -16.46 3.36
C LYS A 190 24.80 -15.79 2.05
N VAL A 191 25.63 -14.90 1.51
CA VAL A 191 25.37 -14.26 0.21
C VAL A 191 25.35 -15.31 -0.89
N ASP A 192 26.33 -16.21 -0.92
CA ASP A 192 26.41 -17.28 -1.92
C ASP A 192 25.27 -18.30 -1.74
N GLU A 193 24.84 -18.60 -0.51
CA GLU A 193 23.64 -19.40 -0.23
C GLU A 193 22.38 -18.78 -0.87
N LEU A 194 22.21 -17.46 -0.72
CA LEU A 194 21.07 -16.73 -1.29
C LEU A 194 21.13 -16.71 -2.82
N ILE A 195 22.30 -16.45 -3.41
CA ILE A 195 22.50 -16.50 -4.88
C ILE A 195 22.20 -17.91 -5.41
N GLY A 196 22.58 -18.95 -4.67
CA GLY A 196 22.33 -20.34 -5.03
C GLY A 196 20.85 -20.72 -5.13
N LYS A 197 19.94 -19.92 -4.55
CA LYS A 197 18.48 -20.10 -4.70
C LYS A 197 17.93 -19.62 -6.04
N LEU A 198 18.67 -18.77 -6.75
CA LEU A 198 18.19 -18.17 -7.99
C LEU A 198 18.17 -19.20 -9.15
N PRO A 199 17.23 -19.07 -10.10
CA PRO A 199 17.24 -19.89 -11.31
C PRO A 199 18.56 -19.74 -12.09
N ARG A 200 19.12 -20.86 -12.57
CA ARG A 200 20.37 -20.85 -13.35
C ARG A 200 20.28 -19.96 -14.58
N THR A 201 19.13 -19.96 -15.26
CA THR A 201 18.87 -19.10 -16.43
C THR A 201 19.05 -17.62 -16.12
N LEU A 202 18.69 -17.18 -14.91
CA LEU A 202 18.89 -15.80 -14.45
C LEU A 202 20.37 -15.54 -14.14
N LEU A 203 21.04 -16.46 -13.44
CA LEU A 203 22.46 -16.33 -13.10
C LEU A 203 23.35 -16.25 -14.34
N ASP A 204 23.09 -17.10 -15.34
CA ASP A 204 23.84 -17.16 -16.60
C ASP A 204 23.63 -15.90 -17.47
N ALA A 205 22.54 -15.17 -17.27
CA ALA A 205 22.24 -13.94 -17.99
C ALA A 205 22.86 -12.68 -17.36
N LEU A 206 23.29 -12.75 -16.09
CA LEU A 206 23.89 -11.61 -15.39
C LEU A 206 25.31 -11.35 -15.91
N LEU A 207 25.58 -10.09 -16.24
CA LEU A 207 26.94 -9.63 -16.56
C LEU A 207 27.79 -9.56 -15.27
N PRO A 208 29.14 -9.65 -15.37
CA PRO A 208 30.02 -9.64 -14.20
C PRO A 208 29.76 -8.47 -13.25
N PHE A 209 29.61 -7.24 -13.78
CA PHE A 209 29.32 -6.06 -12.94
C PHE A 209 27.93 -6.12 -12.29
N GLN A 210 26.95 -6.76 -12.93
CA GLN A 210 25.61 -6.93 -12.36
C GLN A 210 25.65 -7.92 -11.20
N MET A 211 26.45 -8.99 -11.34
CA MET A 211 26.72 -9.96 -10.28
C MET A 211 27.41 -9.29 -9.08
N ASP A 212 28.34 -8.38 -9.31
CA ASP A 212 28.96 -7.60 -8.24
C ASP A 212 27.93 -6.71 -7.51
N GLY A 213 27.03 -6.06 -8.25
CA GLY A 213 25.97 -5.27 -7.63
C GLY A 213 24.89 -6.13 -6.93
N LEU A 214 24.64 -7.35 -7.40
CA LEU A 214 23.82 -8.34 -6.68
C LEU A 214 24.46 -8.67 -5.33
N ARG A 215 25.74 -9.06 -5.32
CA ARG A 215 26.49 -9.32 -4.08
C ARG A 215 26.52 -8.10 -3.17
N PHE A 216 26.71 -6.91 -3.73
CA PHE A 216 26.70 -5.64 -2.99
C PHE A 216 25.37 -5.40 -2.26
N GLY A 217 24.24 -5.66 -2.94
CA GLY A 217 22.90 -5.55 -2.36
C GLY A 217 22.64 -6.59 -1.29
N LEU A 218 23.00 -7.86 -1.55
CA LEU A 218 22.81 -8.95 -0.60
C LEU A 218 23.64 -8.77 0.67
N ARG A 219 24.90 -8.34 0.56
CA ARG A 219 25.73 -7.98 1.73
C ARG A 219 25.05 -6.92 2.61
N ARG A 220 24.19 -6.06 2.07
CA ARG A 220 23.46 -5.03 2.83
C ARG A 220 22.03 -5.42 3.19
N GLY A 221 21.72 -6.71 3.14
CA GLY A 221 20.39 -7.24 3.44
C GLY A 221 19.33 -6.75 2.45
N GLY A 222 19.69 -6.62 1.17
CA GLY A 222 18.82 -6.19 0.07
C GLY A 222 18.73 -4.67 -0.12
N ARG A 223 19.42 -3.86 0.70
CA ARG A 223 19.43 -2.40 0.57
C ARG A 223 20.58 -1.91 -0.28
N CYS A 224 20.28 -1.41 -1.46
CA CYS A 224 21.26 -0.78 -2.33
C CYS A 224 20.61 0.22 -3.27
N LEU A 225 21.43 1.18 -3.73
CA LEU A 225 21.10 2.03 -4.87
C LEU A 225 21.84 1.49 -6.09
N ILE A 226 21.10 0.98 -7.08
CA ILE A 226 21.66 0.58 -8.37
C ILE A 226 21.62 1.81 -9.29
N ALA A 227 22.78 2.46 -9.45
CA ALA A 227 22.92 3.71 -10.20
C ALA A 227 23.66 3.52 -11.55
N ASP A 228 23.60 2.32 -12.12
CA ASP A 228 24.24 2.02 -13.40
C ASP A 228 23.62 2.81 -14.57
N GLU A 229 24.38 2.97 -15.66
CA GLU A 229 23.90 3.66 -16.86
C GLU A 229 22.60 3.05 -17.44
N MET A 230 21.85 3.87 -18.17
CA MET A 230 20.62 3.41 -18.82
C MET A 230 20.92 2.34 -19.87
N GLY A 231 20.10 1.28 -19.91
CA GLY A 231 20.28 0.16 -20.83
C GLY A 231 21.16 -0.99 -20.31
N LEU A 232 21.86 -0.82 -19.17
CA LEU A 232 22.71 -1.86 -18.58
C LEU A 232 21.95 -2.94 -17.79
N GLY A 233 20.64 -3.11 -17.99
CA GLY A 233 19.89 -4.22 -17.38
C GLY A 233 19.63 -4.11 -15.86
N LYS A 234 19.43 -2.90 -15.33
CA LYS A 234 19.09 -2.68 -13.90
C LYS A 234 17.86 -3.45 -13.44
N THR A 235 16.87 -3.64 -14.31
CA THR A 235 15.67 -4.43 -14.01
C THR A 235 16.03 -5.88 -13.70
N LEU A 236 16.89 -6.51 -14.52
CA LEU A 236 17.36 -7.87 -14.31
C LEU A 236 18.08 -8.02 -12.97
N GLN A 237 18.95 -7.07 -12.65
CA GLN A 237 19.69 -7.05 -11.39
C GLN A 237 18.77 -6.85 -10.18
N ALA A 238 17.78 -5.97 -10.28
CA ALA A 238 16.77 -5.78 -9.24
C ALA A 238 15.92 -7.04 -9.02
N ILE A 239 15.54 -7.73 -10.10
CA ILE A 239 14.84 -9.02 -10.04
C ILE A 239 15.70 -10.07 -9.36
N ALA A 240 17.01 -10.14 -9.67
CA ALA A 240 17.92 -11.08 -9.02
C ALA A 240 18.02 -10.82 -7.51
N ILE A 241 18.10 -9.56 -7.07
CA ILE A 241 18.11 -9.22 -5.64
C ILE A 241 16.78 -9.62 -4.99
N ALA A 242 15.64 -9.28 -5.61
CA ALA A 242 14.32 -9.64 -5.09
C ALA A 242 14.12 -11.16 -5.02
N GLY A 243 14.60 -11.89 -6.02
CA GLY A 243 14.57 -13.34 -6.12
C GLY A 243 15.18 -14.05 -4.91
N CYS A 244 16.26 -13.49 -4.37
CA CYS A 244 16.93 -14.02 -3.17
C CYS A 244 16.07 -13.95 -1.90
N PHE A 245 15.02 -13.12 -1.88
CA PHE A 245 14.16 -12.87 -0.72
C PHE A 245 12.70 -13.30 -0.93
N LEU A 246 12.37 -14.02 -2.01
CA LEU A 246 11.00 -14.45 -2.30
C LEU A 246 10.37 -15.32 -1.20
N ASP A 247 11.19 -16.13 -0.52
CA ASP A 247 10.74 -16.99 0.58
C ASP A 247 10.25 -16.20 1.81
N GLU A 248 10.51 -14.89 1.86
CA GLU A 248 10.28 -14.04 3.03
C GLU A 248 8.96 -13.27 2.97
N GLY A 249 8.29 -13.29 1.81
CA GLY A 249 6.99 -12.67 1.63
C GLY A 249 6.84 -11.93 0.29
N PRO A 250 5.72 -11.20 0.13
CA PRO A 250 5.42 -10.51 -1.13
C PRO A 250 6.39 -9.34 -1.38
N ALA A 251 6.86 -9.23 -2.62
CA ALA A 251 7.67 -8.11 -3.08
C ALA A 251 6.77 -7.02 -3.71
N LEU A 252 6.99 -5.75 -3.33
CA LEU A 252 6.33 -4.60 -3.93
C LEU A 252 7.28 -3.87 -4.88
N VAL A 253 6.94 -3.83 -6.16
CA VAL A 253 7.66 -3.05 -7.17
C VAL A 253 6.90 -1.76 -7.45
N VAL A 254 7.53 -0.62 -7.21
CA VAL A 254 7.00 0.70 -7.57
C VAL A 254 7.70 1.18 -8.83
N CYS A 255 6.94 1.37 -9.90
CA CYS A 255 7.46 1.83 -11.19
C CYS A 255 6.48 2.79 -11.89
N PRO A 256 6.94 3.61 -12.86
CA PRO A 256 6.06 4.37 -13.72
C PRO A 256 4.98 3.50 -14.35
N ALA A 257 3.78 4.07 -14.51
CA ALA A 257 2.61 3.37 -15.01
C ALA A 257 2.84 2.58 -16.31
N VAL A 258 3.70 3.09 -17.19
CA VAL A 258 4.03 2.52 -18.51
C VAL A 258 4.90 1.26 -18.42
N LEU A 259 5.63 1.07 -17.31
CA LEU A 259 6.57 -0.04 -17.11
C LEU A 259 5.96 -1.23 -16.39
N ARG A 260 4.73 -1.11 -15.86
CA ARG A 260 4.06 -2.17 -15.07
C ARG A 260 4.03 -3.52 -15.78
N PHE A 261 3.61 -3.54 -17.05
CA PHE A 261 3.57 -4.77 -17.85
C PHE A 261 4.96 -5.30 -18.17
N THR A 262 5.92 -4.41 -18.45
CA THR A 262 7.32 -4.81 -18.68
C THR A 262 7.93 -5.45 -17.44
N TRP A 263 7.62 -4.95 -16.23
CA TRP A 263 8.04 -5.60 -14.99
C TRP A 263 7.39 -6.98 -14.81
N ALA A 264 6.10 -7.13 -15.12
CA ALA A 264 5.44 -8.44 -15.06
C ALA A 264 6.06 -9.46 -16.01
N GLU A 265 6.30 -9.08 -17.27
CA GLU A 265 6.95 -9.93 -18.28
C GLU A 265 8.37 -10.33 -17.86
N GLU A 266 9.16 -9.39 -17.34
CA GLU A 266 10.52 -9.69 -16.88
C GLU A 266 10.50 -10.58 -15.62
N LEU A 267 9.57 -10.38 -14.69
CA LEU A 267 9.41 -11.26 -13.52
C LEU A 267 9.06 -12.69 -13.93
N GLU A 268 8.08 -12.88 -14.81
CA GLU A 268 7.70 -14.20 -15.32
C GLU A 268 8.86 -14.88 -16.06
N ARG A 269 9.59 -14.11 -16.87
CA ARG A 269 10.74 -14.60 -17.63
C ARG A 269 11.88 -15.10 -16.74
N TRP A 270 12.21 -14.34 -15.69
CA TRP A 270 13.42 -14.56 -14.90
C TRP A 270 13.18 -15.32 -13.60
N LEU A 271 11.95 -15.36 -13.09
CA LEU A 271 11.56 -16.08 -11.89
C LEU A 271 10.42 -17.05 -12.23
N PRO A 272 10.71 -18.25 -12.77
CA PRO A 272 9.69 -19.22 -13.19
C PRO A 272 8.79 -19.72 -12.05
N CYS A 273 9.18 -19.51 -10.79
CA CYS A 273 8.37 -19.78 -9.61
C CYS A 273 7.24 -18.76 -9.41
N CYS A 274 7.33 -17.58 -10.02
CA CYS A 274 6.29 -16.56 -9.98
C CYS A 274 5.35 -16.78 -11.17
N LEU A 275 4.20 -17.40 -10.91
CA LEU A 275 3.19 -17.60 -11.95
C LEU A 275 2.47 -16.29 -12.25
N PRO A 276 1.82 -16.18 -13.42
CA PRO A 276 1.06 -14.99 -13.75
C PRO A 276 -0.02 -14.61 -12.71
N ALA A 277 -0.58 -15.61 -12.04
CA ALA A 277 -1.56 -15.43 -10.96
C ALA A 277 -0.96 -14.81 -9.68
N ASP A 278 0.36 -14.89 -9.49
CA ASP A 278 1.07 -14.35 -8.32
C ASP A 278 1.45 -12.87 -8.53
N ILE A 279 1.35 -12.36 -9.76
CA ILE A 279 1.72 -10.98 -10.11
C ILE A 279 0.48 -10.09 -10.15
N HIS A 280 0.36 -9.25 -9.12
CA HIS A 280 -0.75 -8.31 -9.00
C HIS A 280 -0.37 -6.93 -9.53
N LEU A 281 -0.98 -6.54 -10.64
CA LEU A 281 -0.80 -5.21 -11.23
C LEU A 281 -1.77 -4.21 -10.60
N GLY A 282 -1.24 -3.23 -9.87
CA GLY A 282 -2.02 -2.13 -9.30
C GLY A 282 -2.48 -1.15 -10.37
N ASN A 283 -3.76 -0.83 -10.38
CA ASN A 283 -4.34 0.16 -11.29
C ASN A 283 -4.28 1.58 -10.74
N SER A 284 -3.51 2.45 -11.40
CA SER A 284 -3.51 3.91 -11.19
C SER A 284 -4.64 4.57 -11.99
N TYR A 285 -5.89 4.21 -11.74
CA TYR A 285 -7.03 5.02 -12.20
C TYR A 285 -7.52 5.82 -11.00
N CYS A 286 -7.04 7.06 -10.87
CA CYS A 286 -7.72 8.09 -10.08
C CYS A 286 -9.14 8.30 -10.62
#